data_AF-A0A6B2VHQ1-F1
#
_entry.id   AF-A0A6B2VHQ1-F1
#
_cell.length_a   1.000
_cell.length_b   1.000
_cell.length_c   1.000
_cell.angle_alpha   90.00
_cell.angle_beta   90.00
_cell.angle_gamma   90.00
#
_symmetry.space_group_name_H-M   'P 1'
#
loop_
_entity.id
_entity.type
_entity.pdbx_description
1 polymer ?
#
loop_
_entity_poly.entity_id
_entity_poly.type
_entity_poly.pdbx_seq_one_letter_code
_entity_poly.pdbx_strand_id
1 'polypeptide(L)' 'GRRPERRARFRLPVRKIYTQLFSPGSATYSPPFFKSFLRLDVTPEAVRLRCFAATGNRAQEIDPPVEDEVTIPLV' A
#
# COMPACT_ATOMS: atom_id res chain seq x y z
N GLY A 1 21.80 34.07 -45.36
CA GLY A 1 21.51 34.76 -44.09
C GLY A 1 20.88 33.79 -43.11
N ARG A 2 21.62 33.35 -42.09
CA ARG A 2 21.12 32.51 -40.99
C ARG A 2 20.56 33.47 -39.93
N ARG A 3 19.28 33.36 -39.59
CA ARG A 3 18.70 34.02 -38.41
C ARG A 3 18.72 33.00 -37.25
N PRO A 4 19.59 33.14 -36.23
CA PRO A 4 19.32 32.59 -34.91
C PRO A 4 18.61 33.66 -34.08
N GLU A 5 17.60 33.26 -33.32
CA GLU A 5 17.06 33.91 -32.11
C GLU A 5 15.58 33.51 -32.00
N ARG A 6 15.34 32.26 -31.59
CA ARG A 6 14.04 31.84 -31.07
C ARG A 6 14.22 31.64 -29.58
N ARG A 7 13.99 32.72 -28.81
CA ARG A 7 14.01 32.71 -27.33
C ARG A 7 13.31 31.46 -26.80
N ALA A 8 14.04 30.66 -26.02
CA ALA A 8 13.48 29.51 -25.32
C ALA A 8 12.33 29.99 -24.43
N ARG A 9 11.10 29.56 -24.72
CA ARG A 9 9.95 29.75 -23.82
C ARG A 9 10.29 29.04 -22.51
N PHE A 10 10.39 29.82 -21.44
CA PHE A 10 10.52 29.36 -20.07
C PHE A 10 9.49 28.26 -19.80
N ARG A 11 9.93 26.99 -19.69
CA ARG A 11 9.05 25.88 -19.33
C ARG A 11 8.86 25.93 -17.81
N LEU A 12 7.86 26.67 -17.36
CA LEU A 12 7.50 26.71 -15.95
C LEU A 12 7.21 25.28 -15.47
N PRO A 13 7.82 24.82 -14.36
CA PRO A 13 7.71 23.45 -13.89
C PRO A 13 6.39 23.25 -13.12
N VAL A 14 5.28 23.78 -13.65
CA VAL A 14 3.95 23.75 -13.01
C VAL A 14 3.60 22.32 -12.59
N ARG A 15 3.90 21.35 -13.46
CA ARG A 15 3.67 19.93 -13.19
C ARG A 15 4.48 19.39 -12.00
N LYS A 16 5.71 19.88 -11.75
CA LYS A 16 6.52 19.46 -10.59
C LYS A 16 5.97 20.06 -9.29
N ILE A 17 5.50 21.30 -9.33
CA ILE A 17 4.98 22.00 -8.14
C ILE A 17 3.68 21.34 -7.65
N TYR A 18 2.76 20.99 -8.57
CA TYR A 18 1.55 20.27 -8.21
C TYR A 18 1.86 18.89 -7.60
N THR A 19 2.73 18.10 -8.22
CA THR A 19 3.11 16.79 -7.66
C THR A 19 3.74 16.93 -6.28
N GLN A 20 4.61 17.91 -6.06
CA GLN A 20 5.29 18.09 -4.76
C GLN A 20 4.36 18.58 -3.65
N LEU A 21 3.29 19.33 -3.95
CA LEU A 21 2.34 19.78 -2.91
C LEU A 21 1.34 18.68 -2.49
N PHE A 22 0.90 17.86 -3.45
CA PHE A 22 -0.17 16.86 -3.20
C PHE A 22 0.36 15.46 -2.88
N SER A 23 1.61 15.15 -3.23
CA SER A 23 2.23 13.84 -2.95
C SER A 23 2.51 13.58 -1.46
N PRO A 24 3.03 14.54 -0.66
CA PRO A 24 3.40 14.28 0.73
C PRO A 24 2.21 13.95 1.65
N GLY A 25 1.02 14.48 1.35
CA GLY A 25 -0.20 14.19 2.11
C GLY A 25 -0.87 12.85 1.76
N SER A 26 -0.43 12.20 0.67
CA SER A 26 -1.06 10.99 0.15
C SER A 26 -0.30 9.71 0.50
N ALA A 27 0.89 9.85 1.07
CA ALA A 27 1.70 8.71 1.47
C ALA A 27 1.75 8.65 3.00
N THR A 28 0.80 7.91 3.56
CA THR A 28 0.78 7.59 4.99
C THR A 28 1.97 6.67 5.27
N TYR A 29 3.14 7.27 5.54
CA TYR A 29 4.42 6.57 5.72
C TYR A 29 4.66 6.06 7.15
N SER A 30 3.64 5.94 7.99
CA SER A 30 3.83 5.44 9.36
C SER A 30 3.68 3.93 9.40
N PRO A 31 4.76 3.17 9.69
CA PRO A 31 4.70 1.72 9.81
C PRO A 31 3.82 1.29 11.00
N PRO A 32 3.31 0.04 10.99
CA PRO A 32 3.71 -1.06 10.10
C PRO A 32 2.94 -1.06 8.77
N PHE A 33 3.68 -1.08 7.66
CA PHE A 33 3.11 -1.39 6.33
C PHE A 33 2.80 -2.89 6.16
N PHE A 34 2.96 -3.67 7.23
CA PHE A 34 2.69 -5.09 7.25
C PHE A 34 1.19 -5.30 7.45
N LYS A 35 0.51 -5.60 6.35
CA LYS A 35 -0.79 -6.23 6.42
C LYS A 35 -0.55 -7.65 6.91
N SER A 36 -1.06 -7.99 8.09
CA SER A 36 -1.03 -9.36 8.63
C SER A 36 -1.92 -10.24 7.76
N PHE A 37 -1.43 -10.67 6.60
CA PHE A 37 -2.23 -11.36 5.59
C PHE A 37 -2.57 -12.81 5.97
N LEU A 38 -1.80 -13.42 6.89
CA LEU A 38 -1.92 -14.81 7.28
C LEU A 38 -1.69 -14.97 8.78
N ARG A 39 -2.59 -15.69 9.45
CA ARG A 39 -2.43 -16.18 10.82
C ARG A 39 -2.50 -17.69 10.85
N LEU A 40 -1.58 -18.27 11.61
CA LEU A 40 -1.50 -19.71 11.86
C LEU A 40 -1.73 -19.95 13.35
N ASP A 41 -2.77 -20.69 13.70
CA ASP A 41 -2.93 -21.24 15.04
C ASP A 41 -2.69 -22.76 14.95
N VAL A 42 -1.81 -23.28 15.81
CA VAL A 42 -1.44 -24.71 15.81
C VAL A 42 -1.82 -25.30 17.15
N THR A 43 -2.54 -26.42 17.13
CA THR A 43 -2.76 -27.30 18.28
C THR A 43 -2.20 -28.68 17.97
N PRO A 44 -2.10 -29.59 18.96
CA PRO A 44 -1.69 -30.97 18.69
C PRO A 44 -2.57 -31.69 17.67
N GLU A 45 -3.85 -31.32 17.56
CA GLU A 45 -4.86 -32.01 16.75
C GLU A 45 -5.03 -31.39 15.35
N ALA A 46 -4.70 -30.11 15.17
CA ALA A 46 -4.95 -29.41 13.91
C ALA A 46 -4.09 -28.14 13.73
N VAL A 47 -3.94 -27.74 12.48
CA VAL A 47 -3.45 -26.41 12.07
C VAL A 47 -4.62 -25.62 11.50
N ARG A 48 -4.89 -24.46 12.08
CA ARG A 48 -5.85 -23.50 11.54
C ARG A 48 -5.12 -22.37 10.82
N LEU A 49 -5.40 -22.22 9.53
CA LEU A 49 -4.86 -21.17 8.68
C LEU A 49 -5.98 -20.17 8.37
N ARG A 50 -5.70 -18.88 8.64
CA ARG A 50 -6.63 -17.78 8.38
C ARG A 50 -5.96 -16.71 7.54
N CYS A 51 -6.52 -16.44 6.38
CA CYS A 51 -6.12 -15.35 5.52
C CYS A 51 -6.95 -14.10 5.85
N PHE A 52 -6.27 -12.98 6.05
CA PHE A 52 -6.89 -11.72 6.44
C PHE A 52 -6.78 -10.70 5.32
N ALA A 53 -7.82 -9.88 5.18
CA ALA A 53 -7.91 -8.91 4.10
C ALA A 53 -6.80 -7.86 4.18
N ALA A 54 -6.18 -7.64 3.03
CA ALA A 54 -5.11 -6.69 2.89
C ALA A 54 -5.64 -5.33 2.39
N THR A 55 -6.29 -4.53 3.25
CA THR A 55 -6.90 -3.25 2.84
C THR A 55 -6.08 -2.03 3.27
N GLY A 56 -6.36 -0.85 2.70
CA GLY A 56 -5.76 0.43 3.11
C GLY A 56 -6.67 1.26 4.03
N ASN A 57 -7.68 0.61 4.63
CA ASN A 57 -8.63 1.25 5.53
C ASN A 57 -8.17 1.07 6.98
N ARG A 58 -7.97 2.16 7.71
CA ARG A 58 -7.49 2.17 9.09
C ARG A 58 -8.26 1.24 10.03
N ALA A 59 -9.58 1.14 9.89
CA ALA A 59 -10.37 0.25 10.75
C ALA A 59 -9.98 -1.23 10.55
N GLN A 60 -9.70 -1.60 9.31
CA GLN A 60 -9.31 -2.95 8.91
C GLN A 60 -7.81 -3.20 9.07
N GLU A 61 -7.00 -2.16 9.26
CA GLU A 61 -5.61 -2.33 9.73
C GLU A 61 -5.57 -2.79 11.20
N ILE A 62 -6.57 -2.38 12.01
CA ILE A 62 -6.66 -2.73 13.43
C ILE A 62 -7.32 -4.10 13.61
N ASP A 63 -8.42 -4.34 12.91
CA ASP A 63 -9.19 -5.59 12.96
C ASP A 63 -9.51 -6.03 11.51
N PRO A 64 -8.56 -6.70 10.85
CA PRO A 64 -8.77 -7.10 9.47
C PRO A 64 -9.85 -8.19 9.39
N PRO A 65 -10.77 -8.12 8.42
CA PRO A 65 -11.72 -9.20 8.18
C PRO A 65 -10.99 -10.46 7.67
N VAL A 66 -11.50 -11.63 8.03
CA VAL A 66 -11.03 -12.91 7.50
C VAL A 66 -11.64 -13.11 6.12
N GLU A 67 -10.80 -13.37 5.12
CA GLU A 67 -11.22 -13.68 3.74
C GLU A 67 -11.40 -15.20 3.57
N ASP A 68 -10.42 -15.96 4.04
CA ASP A 68 -10.43 -17.43 3.95
C ASP A 68 -9.99 -18.06 5.27
N GLU A 69 -10.61 -19.20 5.59
CA GLU A 69 -10.23 -20.03 6.74
C GLU A 69 -10.24 -21.50 6.33
N VAL A 70 -9.16 -22.20 6.65
CA VAL A 70 -9.06 -23.65 6.50
C VAL A 70 -8.46 -24.29 7.74
N THR A 71 -8.99 -25.44 8.12
CA THR A 71 -8.46 -26.26 9.22
C THR A 71 -7.92 -27.57 8.65
N ILE A 72 -6.65 -27.85 8.90
CA ILE A 72 -5.96 -29.06 8.48
C ILE A 72 -5.77 -29.94 9.72
N PRO A 73 -6.41 -31.12 9.81
CA PRO A 73 -6.19 -32.04 10.92
C PRO A 73 -4.79 -32.64 10.88
N LEU A 74 -4.18 -32.81 12.04
CA LEU A 74 -2.89 -33.49 12.22
C LEU A 74 -3.19 -34.91 12.69
N VAL A 75 -3.09 -35.86 11.75
CA VAL A 75 -3.31 -37.30 11.96
C VAL A 75 -2.01 -38.05 12.21
#